data_AF-A0A965AZF0-F1
#
_entry.id   AF-A0A965AZF0-F1
#
_cell.length_a   1.000
_cell.length_b   1.000
_cell.length_c   1.000
_cell.angle_alpha   90.00
_cell.angle_beta   90.00
_cell.angle_gamma   90.00
#
_symmetry.space_group_name_H-M   'P 1'
#
loop_
_entity.id
_entity.type
_entity.pdbx_description
1 polymer ?
#
loop_
_entity_poly.entity_id
_entity_poly.type
_entity_poly.pdbx_seq_one_letter_code
_entity_poly.pdbx_strand_id
1 'polypeptide(L)'
;LIVMAIYAIGVIFLGVRLSIVGIIGAGLSLATVFSTAMIYTQLRSIPRWNTVWTPLMFLSYSIAGGALLAGQTDLALGLLSMMAAIQIVTWIAGDKAMATSGTTIATATGLKGKSIRAFEPPHTGTNYLLQEFGYQVARKHVAKLRIISIICSAGTPILFLSLPFNHWLALAAVLSHLIGVLTSRWLFFAQAEHTSMLYYGRHTAAAK
;
A
#
# COMPACT_ATOMS: atom_id res chain seq x y z
N LEU A 1 4.81 18.42 -12.32
CA LEU A 1 4.54 19.72 -11.65
C LEU A 1 4.38 20.86 -12.67
N ILE A 2 5.38 21.15 -13.51
CA ILE A 2 5.32 22.25 -14.50
C ILE A 2 4.07 22.17 -15.41
N VAL A 3 3.79 21.00 -15.99
CA VAL A 3 2.60 20.79 -16.85
C VAL A 3 1.28 21.09 -16.11
N MET A 4 1.17 20.63 -14.86
CA MET A 4 -0.01 20.90 -14.03
C MET A 4 -0.11 22.37 -13.61
N ALA A 5 1.01 23.07 -13.46
CA ALA A 5 1.03 24.51 -13.18
C ALA A 5 0.46 25.30 -14.37
N ILE A 6 0.84 24.95 -15.61
CA ILE A 6 0.27 25.56 -16.83
C ILE A 6 -1.24 25.33 -16.89
N TYR A 7 -1.67 24.08 -16.64
CA TYR A 7 -3.10 23.76 -16.58
C TYR A 7 -3.84 24.57 -15.50
N ALA A 8 -3.28 24.67 -14.30
CA ALA A 8 -3.86 25.41 -13.18
C ALA A 8 -3.97 26.91 -13.48
N ILE A 9 -2.96 27.53 -14.11
CA ILE A 9 -3.01 28.93 -14.51
C ILE A 9 -4.15 29.18 -15.50
N GLY A 10 -4.30 28.30 -16.50
CA GLY A 10 -5.40 28.35 -17.45
C GLY A 10 -6.77 28.33 -16.78
N VAL A 11 -6.97 27.41 -15.83
CA VAL A 11 -8.26 27.27 -15.15
C VAL A 11 -8.53 28.40 -14.15
N ILE A 12 -7.55 28.78 -13.34
CA ILE A 12 -7.73 29.70 -12.20
C ILE A 12 -7.76 31.17 -12.65
N PHE A 13 -6.81 31.59 -13.50
CA PHE A 13 -6.65 33.01 -13.86
C PHE A 13 -7.30 33.37 -15.19
N LEU A 14 -7.32 32.42 -16.14
CA LEU A 14 -7.78 32.69 -17.51
C LEU A 14 -9.18 32.10 -17.79
N GLY A 15 -9.74 31.30 -16.87
CA GLY A 15 -11.04 30.65 -17.04
C GLY A 15 -11.11 29.63 -18.18
N VAL A 16 -9.98 29.22 -18.75
CA VAL A 16 -9.91 28.29 -19.89
C VAL A 16 -9.44 26.90 -19.46
N ARG A 17 -10.10 25.86 -19.97
CA ARG A 17 -9.71 24.47 -19.74
C ARG A 17 -8.84 23.98 -20.89
N LEU A 18 -7.53 23.93 -20.64
CA LEU A 18 -6.55 23.38 -21.58
C LEU A 18 -6.58 21.85 -21.55
N SER A 19 -7.60 21.23 -22.15
CA SER A 19 -7.88 19.79 -22.04
C SER A 19 -6.69 18.89 -22.38
N ILE A 20 -5.94 19.21 -23.45
CA ILE A 20 -4.76 18.43 -23.86
C ILE A 20 -3.68 18.48 -22.76
N VAL A 21 -3.40 19.67 -22.22
CA VAL A 21 -2.42 19.85 -21.13
C VAL A 21 -2.89 19.12 -19.88
N GLY A 22 -4.19 19.14 -19.58
CA GLY A 22 -4.78 18.41 -18.46
C GLY A 22 -4.61 16.89 -18.59
N ILE A 23 -4.88 16.32 -19.76
CA ILE A 23 -4.73 14.88 -20.02
C ILE A 23 -3.26 14.46 -19.89
N ILE A 24 -2.34 15.22 -20.47
CA ILE A 24 -0.89 14.96 -20.34
C ILE A 24 -0.48 15.05 -18.87
N GLY A 25 -0.94 16.07 -18.15
CA GLY A 25 -0.67 16.26 -16.73
C GLY A 25 -1.19 15.12 -15.86
N ALA A 26 -2.40 14.62 -16.13
CA ALA A 26 -2.96 13.45 -15.46
C ALA A 26 -2.13 12.19 -15.71
N GLY A 27 -1.75 11.94 -16.96
CA GLY A 27 -0.88 10.81 -17.33
C GLY A 27 0.47 10.85 -16.61
N LEU A 28 1.13 12.01 -16.58
CA LEU A 28 2.39 12.19 -15.86
C LEU A 28 2.25 12.02 -14.34
N SER A 29 1.12 12.44 -13.77
CA SER A 29 0.84 12.27 -12.34
C SER A 29 0.68 10.79 -11.99
N LEU A 30 -0.07 10.03 -12.80
CA LEU A 30 -0.20 8.58 -12.65
C LEU A 30 1.14 7.86 -12.85
N ALA A 31 1.94 8.26 -13.84
CA ALA A 31 3.27 7.72 -14.06
C ALA A 31 4.19 7.93 -12.86
N THR A 32 4.06 9.06 -12.16
CA THR A 32 4.83 9.36 -10.94
C THR A 32 4.47 8.41 -9.80
N VAL A 33 3.17 8.21 -9.54
CA VAL A 33 2.68 7.27 -8.53
C VAL A 33 3.12 5.84 -8.87
N PHE A 34 2.94 5.44 -10.14
CA PHE A 34 3.36 4.13 -10.61
C PHE A 34 4.85 3.90 -10.42
N SER A 35 5.69 4.86 -10.81
CA SER A 35 7.14 4.77 -10.64
C SER A 35 7.53 4.61 -9.16
N THR A 36 6.87 5.33 -8.27
CA THR A 36 7.08 5.23 -6.82
C THR A 36 6.68 3.85 -6.30
N ALA A 37 5.55 3.33 -6.74
CA ALA A 37 5.11 1.98 -6.39
C ALA A 37 6.09 0.91 -6.88
N MET A 38 6.70 1.12 -8.05
CA MET A 38 7.67 0.18 -8.63
C MET A 38 8.96 0.07 -7.81
N ILE A 39 9.34 1.07 -7.02
CA ILE A 39 10.45 0.95 -6.07
C ILE A 39 10.20 -0.23 -5.13
N TYR A 40 8.96 -0.39 -4.63
CA TYR A 40 8.61 -1.50 -3.75
C TYR A 40 8.51 -2.83 -4.49
N THR A 41 7.94 -2.84 -5.71
CA THR A 41 7.81 -4.09 -6.46
C THR A 41 9.15 -4.66 -6.87
N GLN A 42 10.17 -3.85 -7.13
CA GLN A 42 11.48 -4.34 -7.54
C GLN A 42 12.28 -4.96 -6.38
N LEU A 43 11.83 -4.80 -5.13
CA LEU A 43 12.47 -5.39 -3.95
C LEU A 43 12.12 -6.87 -3.80
N ARG A 44 12.81 -7.73 -4.56
CA ARG A 44 12.67 -9.21 -4.48
C ARG A 44 12.93 -9.79 -3.10
N SER A 45 13.69 -9.07 -2.25
CA SER A 45 13.94 -9.45 -0.86
C SER A 45 12.71 -9.34 0.05
N ILE A 46 11.61 -8.76 -0.44
CA ILE A 46 10.35 -8.62 0.29
C ILE A 46 9.22 -9.12 -0.61
N PRO A 47 8.95 -10.44 -0.64
CA PRO A 47 8.00 -11.05 -1.58
C PRO A 47 6.60 -10.45 -1.49
N ARG A 48 6.19 -9.99 -0.30
CA ARG A 48 4.92 -9.31 -0.07
C ARG A 48 4.74 -8.04 -0.91
N TRP A 49 5.83 -7.32 -1.19
CA TRP A 49 5.82 -6.12 -2.01
C TRP A 49 6.07 -6.42 -3.50
N ASN A 50 6.83 -7.47 -3.80
CA ASN A 50 7.13 -7.96 -5.15
C ASN A 50 5.91 -8.66 -5.80
N THR A 51 4.82 -7.92 -5.98
CA THR A 51 3.60 -8.42 -6.63
C THR A 51 2.97 -7.34 -7.52
N VAL A 52 2.14 -7.76 -8.48
CA VAL A 52 1.36 -6.86 -9.35
C VAL A 52 0.33 -6.05 -8.55
N TRP A 53 -0.08 -6.52 -7.38
CA TRP A 53 -1.07 -5.85 -6.53
C TRP A 53 -0.55 -4.57 -5.91
N THR A 54 0.75 -4.48 -5.63
CA THR A 54 1.37 -3.28 -5.04
C THR A 54 1.13 -2.02 -5.88
N PRO A 55 1.47 -1.95 -7.19
CA PRO A 55 1.21 -0.76 -8.00
C PRO A 55 -0.28 -0.50 -8.22
N LEU A 56 -1.09 -1.55 -8.35
CA LEU A 56 -2.54 -1.40 -8.45
C LEU A 56 -3.15 -0.76 -7.20
N MET A 57 -2.64 -1.13 -6.01
CA MET A 57 -3.03 -0.55 -4.73
C MET A 57 -2.67 0.95 -4.66
N PHE A 58 -1.45 1.34 -5.02
CA PHE A 58 -1.05 2.77 -4.99
C PHE A 58 -1.83 3.63 -6.00
N LEU A 59 -2.05 3.10 -7.20
CA LEU A 59 -2.82 3.79 -8.23
C LEU A 59 -4.29 3.93 -7.82
N SER A 60 -4.90 2.88 -7.25
CA SER A 60 -6.30 2.94 -6.81
C SER A 60 -6.50 3.96 -5.68
N TYR A 61 -5.60 4.01 -4.70
CA TYR A 61 -5.61 5.06 -3.66
C TYR A 61 -5.49 6.46 -4.25
N SER A 62 -4.59 6.65 -5.21
CA SER A 62 -4.34 7.97 -5.80
C SER A 62 -5.53 8.47 -6.62
N ILE A 63 -6.17 7.58 -7.39
CA ILE A 63 -7.33 7.92 -8.22
C ILE A 63 -8.58 8.13 -7.35
N ALA A 64 -8.84 7.24 -6.38
CA ALA A 64 -10.00 7.35 -5.49
C ALA A 64 -9.90 8.57 -4.56
N GLY A 65 -8.75 8.78 -3.92
CA GLY A 65 -8.49 9.96 -3.10
C GLY A 65 -8.52 11.25 -3.91
N GLY A 66 -7.99 11.23 -5.14
CA GLY A 66 -8.08 12.35 -6.07
C GLY A 66 -9.52 12.71 -6.45
N ALA A 67 -10.36 11.72 -6.76
CA ALA A 67 -11.78 11.93 -7.04
C ALA A 67 -12.54 12.52 -5.84
N LEU A 68 -12.26 12.01 -4.63
CA LEU A 68 -12.82 12.53 -3.38
C LEU A 68 -12.43 14.00 -3.15
N LEU A 69 -11.13 14.33 -3.26
CA LEU A 69 -10.62 15.69 -3.07
C LEU A 69 -11.08 16.66 -4.17
N ALA A 70 -11.34 16.16 -5.38
CA ALA A 70 -11.89 16.94 -6.49
C ALA A 70 -13.41 17.16 -6.38
N GLY A 71 -14.07 16.62 -5.34
CA GLY A 71 -15.51 16.74 -5.13
C GLY A 71 -16.35 15.97 -6.15
N GLN A 72 -15.77 14.99 -6.85
CA GLN A 72 -16.45 14.17 -7.85
C GLN A 72 -17.19 13.02 -7.17
N THR A 73 -18.28 13.33 -6.45
CA THR A 73 -18.98 12.40 -5.55
C THR A 73 -19.33 11.05 -6.19
N ASP A 74 -19.98 11.06 -7.35
CA ASP A 74 -20.43 9.83 -8.02
C ASP A 74 -19.25 8.93 -8.43
N LEU A 75 -18.20 9.54 -8.99
CA LEU A 75 -16.97 8.82 -9.34
C LEU A 75 -16.25 8.33 -8.08
N ALA A 76 -16.19 9.15 -7.04
CA ALA A 76 -15.53 8.81 -5.78
C ALA A 76 -16.17 7.58 -5.13
N LEU A 77 -17.51 7.47 -5.10
CA LEU A 77 -18.22 6.30 -4.55
C LEU A 77 -17.77 4.99 -5.23
N GLY A 78 -17.74 4.97 -6.55
CA GLY A 78 -17.29 3.79 -7.32
C GLY A 78 -15.80 3.49 -7.11
N LEU A 79 -14.96 4.52 -7.17
CA LEU A 79 -13.51 4.38 -7.06
C LEU A 79 -13.06 3.98 -5.65
N LEU A 80 -13.71 4.49 -4.59
CA LEU A 80 -13.45 4.11 -3.20
C LEU A 80 -13.82 2.64 -2.96
N SER A 81 -14.93 2.18 -3.54
CA SER A 81 -15.34 0.77 -3.46
C SER A 81 -14.34 -0.15 -4.17
N MET A 82 -13.91 0.23 -5.38
CA MET A 82 -12.88 -0.52 -6.13
C MET A 82 -11.53 -0.53 -5.39
N MET A 83 -11.12 0.61 -4.83
CA MET A 83 -9.91 0.74 -4.02
C MET A 83 -9.96 -0.20 -2.80
N ALA A 84 -11.08 -0.26 -2.09
CA ALA A 84 -11.25 -1.17 -0.96
C ALA A 84 -11.11 -2.64 -1.38
N ALA A 85 -11.71 -3.03 -2.51
CA ALA A 85 -11.59 -4.39 -3.04
C ALA A 85 -10.12 -4.73 -3.41
N ILE A 86 -9.43 -3.83 -4.12
CA ILE A 86 -8.00 -3.99 -4.45
C ILE A 86 -7.16 -4.10 -3.19
N GLN A 87 -7.44 -3.29 -2.16
CA GLN A 87 -6.73 -3.34 -0.88
C GLN A 87 -6.87 -4.71 -0.20
N ILE A 88 -8.09 -5.26 -0.16
CA ILE A 88 -8.36 -6.57 0.42
C ILE A 88 -7.62 -7.67 -0.35
N VAL A 89 -7.68 -7.64 -1.68
CA VAL A 89 -6.95 -8.61 -2.53
C VAL A 89 -5.44 -8.49 -2.32
N THR A 90 -4.91 -7.28 -2.20
CA THR A 90 -3.48 -7.03 -1.92
C THR A 90 -3.05 -7.65 -0.60
N TRP A 91 -3.89 -7.56 0.43
CA TRP A 91 -3.62 -8.23 1.72
C TRP A 91 -3.65 -9.75 1.61
N ILE A 92 -4.66 -10.32 0.94
CA ILE A 92 -4.78 -11.77 0.76
C ILE A 92 -3.59 -12.32 -0.02
N ALA A 93 -3.20 -11.66 -1.12
CA ALA A 93 -2.06 -12.04 -1.93
C ALA A 93 -0.74 -11.88 -1.14
N GLY A 94 -0.60 -10.77 -0.42
CA GLY A 94 0.56 -10.49 0.41
C GLY A 94 0.77 -11.50 1.53
N ASP A 95 -0.32 -11.97 2.16
CA ASP A 95 -0.26 -12.96 3.25
C ASP A 95 0.22 -14.34 2.75
N LYS A 96 0.14 -14.61 1.44
CA LYS A 96 0.62 -15.84 0.80
C LYS A 96 1.98 -15.67 0.11
N ALA A 97 2.47 -14.43 -0.01
CA ALA A 97 3.59 -14.11 -0.91
C ALA A 97 4.91 -14.77 -0.51
N MET A 98 5.24 -14.80 0.79
CA MET A 98 6.47 -15.45 1.26
C MET A 98 6.46 -16.95 0.99
N ALA A 99 5.36 -17.64 1.31
CA ALA A 99 5.21 -19.06 1.03
C ALA A 99 5.26 -19.38 -0.48
N THR A 100 4.69 -18.51 -1.31
CA THR A 100 4.65 -18.68 -2.78
C THR A 100 5.98 -18.34 -3.44
N SER A 101 6.84 -17.54 -2.80
CA SER A 101 8.13 -17.09 -3.37
C SER A 101 9.13 -18.22 -3.63
N GLY A 102 8.95 -19.39 -2.99
CA GLY A 102 9.90 -20.50 -3.08
C GLY A 102 11.27 -20.21 -2.47
N THR A 103 11.42 -19.10 -1.73
CA THR A 103 12.68 -18.74 -1.08
C THR A 103 12.96 -19.66 0.11
N THR A 104 14.17 -20.19 0.14
CA THR A 104 14.67 -21.11 1.17
C THR A 104 15.93 -20.54 1.82
N ILE A 105 16.35 -21.15 2.93
CA ILE A 105 17.66 -20.83 3.55
C ILE A 105 18.79 -20.99 2.53
N ALA A 106 18.72 -22.02 1.67
CA ALA A 106 19.71 -22.25 0.62
C ALA A 106 19.80 -21.06 -0.35
N THR A 107 18.67 -20.58 -0.86
CA THR A 107 18.64 -19.42 -1.76
C THR A 107 19.00 -18.11 -1.07
N ALA A 108 18.68 -17.98 0.23
CA ALA A 108 19.00 -16.78 1.01
C ALA A 108 20.50 -16.69 1.37
N THR A 109 21.19 -17.83 1.46
CA THR A 109 22.63 -17.93 1.80
C THR A 109 23.53 -18.22 0.60
N GLY A 110 22.96 -18.60 -0.55
CA GLY A 110 23.71 -19.04 -1.72
C GLY A 110 24.33 -20.45 -1.58
N LEU A 111 24.02 -21.18 -0.51
CA LEU A 111 24.57 -22.50 -0.24
C LEU A 111 23.86 -23.59 -1.06
N LYS A 112 24.61 -24.60 -1.52
CA LYS A 112 24.09 -25.76 -2.27
C LYS A 112 24.00 -26.98 -1.34
N GLY A 113 22.83 -27.62 -1.26
CA GLY A 113 22.62 -28.83 -0.44
C GLY A 113 21.15 -29.08 -0.09
N LYS A 114 20.78 -30.34 0.20
CA LYS A 114 19.38 -30.74 0.47
C LYS A 114 18.88 -30.40 1.89
N SER A 115 19.78 -30.18 2.85
CA SER A 115 19.42 -30.01 4.27
C SER A 115 20.26 -28.91 4.93
N ILE A 116 20.17 -27.69 4.38
CA ILE A 116 20.84 -26.51 4.96
C ILE A 116 20.01 -26.03 6.14
N ARG A 117 20.59 -26.08 7.34
CA ARG A 117 20.00 -25.60 8.60
C ARG A 117 20.97 -24.66 9.29
N ALA A 118 20.45 -23.69 10.03
CA ALA A 118 21.27 -22.88 10.93
C ALA A 118 21.84 -23.80 12.02
N PHE A 119 23.17 -23.82 12.17
CA PHE A 119 23.85 -24.57 13.24
C PHE A 119 23.80 -23.78 14.55
N GLU A 120 24.15 -22.50 14.47
CA GLU A 120 24.04 -21.53 15.56
C GLU A 120 23.44 -20.22 15.04
N PRO A 121 22.81 -19.41 15.90
CA PRO A 121 22.42 -18.06 15.54
C PRO A 121 23.65 -17.25 15.12
N PRO A 122 23.54 -16.32 14.15
CA PRO A 122 24.70 -15.53 13.68
C PRO A 122 25.25 -14.55 14.73
N HIS A 123 24.65 -14.50 15.92
CA HIS A 123 24.98 -13.59 17.01
C HIS A 123 24.45 -14.19 18.31
N THR A 124 25.23 -14.03 19.37
CA THR A 124 24.96 -14.53 20.72
C THR A 124 23.95 -13.66 21.50
N GLY A 125 23.58 -12.48 20.97
CA GLY A 125 22.65 -11.53 21.58
C GLY A 125 21.66 -10.94 20.57
N THR A 126 20.66 -10.19 21.06
CA THR A 126 19.71 -9.47 20.20
C THR A 126 20.41 -8.37 19.43
N ASN A 127 20.09 -8.21 18.14
CA ASN A 127 20.57 -7.09 17.33
C ASN A 127 19.40 -6.21 16.86
N TYR A 128 19.73 -5.03 16.34
CA TYR A 128 18.75 -4.08 15.80
C TYR A 128 17.82 -4.74 14.77
N LEU A 129 18.35 -5.61 13.91
CA LEU A 129 17.57 -6.28 12.86
C LEU A 129 16.49 -7.21 13.44
N LEU A 130 16.79 -7.91 14.53
CA LEU A 130 15.84 -8.81 15.20
C LEU A 130 14.73 -8.05 15.95
N GLN A 131 15.03 -6.84 16.45
CA GLN A 131 14.05 -5.97 17.09
C GLN A 131 13.17 -5.26 16.06
N GLU A 132 13.78 -4.71 15.00
CA GLU A 132 13.12 -3.88 13.99
C GLU A 132 12.40 -4.72 12.92
N PHE A 133 13.06 -5.73 12.35
CA PHE A 133 12.45 -6.61 11.33
C PHE A 133 11.74 -7.82 11.95
N GLY A 134 11.88 -8.03 13.26
CA GLY A 134 11.10 -9.00 14.02
C GLY A 134 9.80 -8.46 14.58
N TYR A 135 9.36 -7.27 14.16
CA TYR A 135 8.29 -6.47 14.77
C TYR A 135 7.03 -7.29 15.08
N GLN A 136 6.76 -7.47 16.38
CA GLN A 136 5.65 -8.27 16.90
C GLN A 136 4.34 -7.48 16.98
N VAL A 137 4.40 -6.14 17.03
CA VAL A 137 3.23 -5.27 17.23
C VAL A 137 2.25 -5.36 16.07
N ALA A 138 2.76 -5.41 14.83
CA ALA A 138 1.93 -5.54 13.64
C ALA A 138 1.14 -6.85 13.64
N ARG A 139 1.76 -7.99 14.00
CA ARG A 139 1.11 -9.30 13.97
C ARG A 139 -0.05 -9.41 14.96
N LYS A 140 0.08 -8.85 16.17
CA LYS A 140 -0.95 -8.95 17.22
C LYS A 140 -2.22 -8.15 16.90
N HIS A 141 -2.09 -7.04 16.18
CA HIS A 141 -3.22 -6.12 15.91
C HIS A 141 -3.56 -5.95 14.43
N VAL A 142 -2.94 -6.71 13.52
CA VAL A 142 -3.12 -6.58 12.06
C VAL A 142 -4.59 -6.59 11.66
N ALA A 143 -5.38 -7.54 12.16
CA ALA A 143 -6.77 -7.69 11.75
C ALA A 143 -7.60 -6.45 12.11
N LYS A 144 -7.43 -5.94 13.35
CA LYS A 144 -8.10 -4.72 13.82
C LYS A 144 -7.69 -3.50 12.98
N LEU A 145 -6.39 -3.34 12.71
CA LEU A 145 -5.88 -2.22 11.93
C LEU A 145 -6.32 -2.27 10.46
N ARG A 146 -6.44 -3.46 9.86
CA ARG A 146 -7.00 -3.63 8.52
C ARG A 146 -8.46 -3.21 8.45
N ILE A 147 -9.26 -3.60 9.45
CA ILE A 147 -10.66 -3.19 9.57
C ILE A 147 -10.76 -1.66 9.70
N ILE A 148 -10.00 -1.07 10.63
CA ILE A 148 -9.94 0.39 10.80
C ILE A 148 -9.54 1.07 9.48
N SER A 149 -8.53 0.54 8.80
CA SER A 149 -8.05 1.09 7.54
C SER A 149 -9.13 1.08 6.44
N ILE A 150 -9.85 -0.02 6.22
CA ILE A 150 -10.92 -0.10 5.21
C ILE A 150 -12.12 0.77 5.58
N ILE A 151 -12.55 0.72 6.85
CA ILE A 151 -13.66 1.54 7.33
C ILE A 151 -13.32 3.01 7.13
N CYS A 152 -12.18 3.47 7.61
CA CYS A 152 -11.82 4.89 7.48
C CYS A 152 -11.48 5.29 6.03
N SER A 153 -10.81 4.44 5.24
CA SER A 153 -10.40 4.81 3.87
C SER A 153 -11.53 4.75 2.86
N ALA A 154 -12.52 3.88 3.03
CA ALA A 154 -13.61 3.73 2.07
C ALA A 154 -15.00 3.74 2.72
N GLY A 155 -15.22 2.95 3.78
CA GLY A 155 -16.55 2.79 4.38
C GLY A 155 -17.19 4.10 4.88
N THR A 156 -16.49 4.83 5.75
CA THR A 156 -16.94 6.11 6.30
C THR A 156 -17.06 7.18 5.23
N PRO A 157 -16.09 7.38 4.31
CA PRO A 157 -16.25 8.30 3.19
C PRO A 157 -17.46 7.99 2.31
N ILE A 158 -17.67 6.71 1.94
CA ILE A 158 -18.82 6.30 1.13
C ILE A 158 -20.13 6.61 1.84
N LEU A 159 -20.23 6.31 3.13
CA LEU A 159 -21.41 6.61 3.93
C LEU A 159 -21.71 8.12 3.91
N PHE A 160 -20.71 8.96 4.19
CA PHE A 160 -20.90 10.41 4.25
C PHE A 160 -21.21 11.03 2.88
N LEU A 161 -20.62 10.52 1.81
CA LEU A 161 -20.92 10.95 0.44
C LEU A 161 -22.31 10.51 -0.04
N SER A 162 -22.88 9.45 0.54
CA SER A 162 -24.23 8.97 0.20
C SER A 162 -25.35 9.72 0.90
N LEU A 163 -25.01 10.53 1.92
CA LEU A 163 -25.96 11.39 2.62
C LEU A 163 -26.16 12.72 1.86
N PRO A 164 -27.25 13.45 2.14
CA PRO A 164 -27.45 14.79 1.59
C PRO A 164 -26.21 15.68 1.83
N PHE A 165 -25.81 16.40 0.79
CA PHE A 165 -24.57 17.15 0.78
C PHE A 165 -24.47 18.15 1.94
N ASN A 166 -23.36 18.09 2.65
CA ASN A 166 -23.00 19.01 3.73
C ASN A 166 -21.47 19.15 3.77
N HIS A 167 -20.96 20.38 3.84
CA HIS A 167 -19.52 20.65 3.87
C HIS A 167 -18.80 19.98 5.05
N TRP A 168 -19.46 19.87 6.21
CA TRP A 168 -18.91 19.17 7.37
C TRP A 168 -18.81 17.66 7.14
N LEU A 169 -19.79 17.07 6.44
CA LEU A 169 -19.73 15.66 6.05
C LEU A 169 -18.64 15.41 5.00
N ALA A 170 -18.49 16.31 4.02
CA ALA A 170 -17.42 16.24 3.03
C ALA A 170 -16.03 16.34 3.69
N LEU A 171 -15.85 17.28 4.63
CA LEU A 171 -14.62 17.41 5.41
C LEU A 171 -14.33 16.15 6.23
N ALA A 172 -15.35 15.61 6.91
CA ALA A 172 -15.21 14.38 7.68
C ALA A 172 -14.89 13.17 6.79
N ALA A 173 -15.43 13.11 5.56
CA ALA A 173 -15.11 12.09 4.58
C ALA A 173 -13.64 12.17 4.15
N VAL A 174 -13.12 13.37 3.87
CA VAL A 174 -11.71 13.57 3.53
C VAL A 174 -10.79 13.19 4.69
N LEU A 175 -11.08 13.66 5.91
CA LEU A 175 -10.24 13.38 7.08
C LEU A 175 -10.23 11.89 7.43
N SER A 176 -11.40 11.24 7.43
CA SER A 176 -11.48 9.79 7.63
C SER A 176 -10.72 9.02 6.55
N HIS A 177 -10.86 9.41 5.28
CA HIS A 177 -10.13 8.81 4.18
C HIS A 177 -8.61 8.86 4.42
N LEU A 178 -8.07 10.05 4.76
CA LEU A 178 -6.65 10.25 5.04
C LEU A 178 -6.17 9.38 6.21
N ILE A 179 -6.93 9.28 7.30
CA ILE A 179 -6.60 8.40 8.45
C ILE A 179 -6.53 6.94 8.00
N GLY A 180 -7.51 6.48 7.21
CA GLY A 180 -7.54 5.11 6.71
C GLY A 180 -6.38 4.78 5.76
N VAL A 181 -6.03 5.72 4.88
CA VAL A 181 -4.88 5.61 3.96
C VAL A 181 -3.57 5.58 4.72
N LEU A 182 -3.37 6.46 5.71
CA LEU A 182 -2.17 6.47 6.55
C LEU A 182 -2.03 5.17 7.35
N THR A 183 -3.14 4.64 7.86
CA THR A 183 -3.16 3.33 8.55
C THR A 183 -2.78 2.20 7.60
N SER A 184 -3.33 2.19 6.37
CA SER A 184 -2.97 1.22 5.32
C SER A 184 -1.49 1.31 4.97
N ARG A 185 -0.98 2.55 4.81
CA ARG A 185 0.41 2.82 4.46
C ARG A 185 1.37 2.37 5.55
N TRP A 186 1.02 2.60 6.81
CA TRP A 186 1.77 2.08 7.95
C TRP A 186 1.76 0.54 7.96
N LEU A 187 0.59 -0.09 7.78
CA LEU A 187 0.48 -1.55 7.69
C LEU A 187 1.31 -2.13 6.56
N PHE A 188 1.36 -1.48 5.40
CA PHE A 188 2.17 -1.91 4.26
C PHE A 188 3.65 -2.10 4.64
N PHE A 189 4.20 -1.21 5.47
CA PHE A 189 5.56 -1.32 5.98
C PHE A 189 5.67 -2.27 7.18
N ALA A 190 4.76 -2.17 8.13
CA ALA A 190 4.78 -2.97 9.35
C ALA A 190 4.60 -4.47 9.09
N GLN A 191 4.00 -4.84 7.96
CA GLN A 191 3.81 -6.23 7.53
C GLN A 191 4.89 -6.73 6.55
N ALA A 192 5.98 -5.97 6.33
CA ALA A 192 7.03 -6.40 5.42
C ALA A 192 7.68 -7.71 5.89
N GLU A 193 7.71 -8.71 5.00
CA GLU A 193 8.36 -9.99 5.27
C GLU A 193 9.65 -10.07 4.46
N HIS A 194 10.78 -9.95 5.16
CA HIS A 194 12.10 -9.96 4.54
C HIS A 194 12.64 -11.38 4.40
N THR A 195 13.15 -11.75 3.23
CA THR A 195 13.79 -13.06 2.99
C THR A 195 15.03 -13.27 3.84
N SER A 196 15.68 -12.19 4.29
CA SER A 196 16.79 -12.25 5.25
C SER A 196 16.39 -12.94 6.54
N MET A 197 15.11 -12.92 6.95
CA MET A 197 14.64 -13.62 8.16
C MET A 197 14.80 -15.14 8.05
N LEU A 198 14.88 -15.70 6.84
CA LEU A 198 15.19 -17.12 6.64
C LEU A 198 16.60 -17.46 7.13
N TYR A 199 17.57 -16.56 6.96
CA TYR A 199 18.94 -16.74 7.49
C TYR A 199 18.95 -16.93 9.01
N TYR A 200 18.05 -16.25 9.73
CA TYR A 200 17.91 -16.35 11.18
C TYR A 200 17.12 -17.60 11.63
N GLY A 201 16.84 -18.54 10.74
CA GLY A 201 16.11 -19.76 11.07
C GLY A 201 14.64 -19.53 11.45
N ARG A 202 14.10 -18.31 11.25
CA ARG A 202 12.65 -18.07 11.34
C ARG A 202 11.99 -18.65 10.09
N HIS A 203 11.89 -19.97 10.05
CA HIS A 203 10.91 -20.62 9.22
C HIS A 203 9.55 -20.05 9.58
N THR A 204 8.75 -19.73 8.57
CA THR A 204 7.32 -19.45 8.74
C THR A 204 6.71 -20.58 9.56
N ALA A 205 6.55 -20.35 10.86
CA ALA A 205 5.69 -21.14 11.72
C ALA A 205 4.25 -20.82 11.27
N ALA A 206 3.85 -21.50 10.20
CA ALA A 206 2.48 -21.66 9.76
C ALA A 206 2.27 -23.16 9.50
N ALA A 207 2.45 -23.94 10.56
CA ALA A 207 2.02 -25.33 10.68
C ALA A 207 2.03 -25.70 12.16
N LYS A 208 1.04 -25.20 12.90
CA LYS A 208 0.46 -25.85 14.08
C LYS A 208 -0.98 -25.40 14.20
#